data_AF-C2G2F0-F1
#
_entry.id   AF-C2G2F0-F1
#
_cell.length_a   1.000
_cell.length_b   1.000
_cell.length_c   1.000
_cell.angle_alpha   90.00
_cell.angle_beta   90.00
_cell.angle_gamma   90.00
#
_symmetry.space_group_name_H-M   'P 1'
#
loop_
_entity.id
_entity.type
_entity.pdbx_description
1 polymer ?
#
loop_
_entity_poly.entity_id
_entity_poly.type
_entity_poly.pdbx_seq_one_letter_code
_entity_poly.pdbx_strand_id
1 'polypeptide(L)'
;MPVTVANQATPAAIDVLYSNNATGLTKSSGTANLNFSHKLAKVELTVKPGTGVTDVNGLQVAYNNVNTTASLDLATGTLSGAAAAQNVSAKTTAQTGSQLVEAILLPGDFSSKEVVFTLASGTFKWTMPASTTFEGGKKYTYDIVLQTTTTGNQVAVTGAGTITDWTTVPGGSVNVGVDGTTPTNPGTGTEQTLFLETFGATKVTSNTKIASFTDWDNKTLVFSDAFATADIRGTGATGSNNVWFPAASATVTGASLKIDGVNTTGFTKLKLSFNLVANNPINLNVMTVKYNGVTYAVPSQDVTDRNVVYPVTIDLGTATPGATGTLEFSTGATNTAGLRLDDVKLVGTK
;
A
#
# COMPACT_ATOMS: atom_id res chain seq x y z
N MET A 1 17.18 -22.61 12.82
CA MET A 1 15.72 -22.81 12.80
C MET A 1 15.30 -23.29 11.41
N PRO A 2 14.58 -24.42 11.29
CA PRO A 2 14.08 -24.89 9.99
C PRO A 2 13.01 -23.93 9.43
N VAL A 3 13.01 -23.76 8.11
CA VAL A 3 12.04 -22.93 7.36
C VAL A 3 11.44 -23.77 6.24
N THR A 4 10.13 -23.67 6.04
CA THR A 4 9.43 -24.30 4.91
C THR A 4 8.42 -23.35 4.28
N VAL A 5 8.38 -23.36 2.94
CA VAL A 5 7.42 -22.59 2.12
C VAL A 5 6.57 -23.49 1.22
N ALA A 6 6.51 -24.79 1.52
CA ALA A 6 5.80 -25.77 0.71
C ALA A 6 4.28 -25.55 0.66
N ASN A 7 3.68 -24.99 1.72
CA ASN A 7 2.24 -24.77 1.83
C ASN A 7 1.89 -23.28 1.86
N GLN A 8 1.25 -22.81 0.79
CA GLN A 8 0.88 -21.40 0.59
C GLN A 8 -0.56 -21.08 1.03
N ALA A 9 -1.28 -22.00 1.67
CA ALA A 9 -2.69 -21.78 2.04
C ALA A 9 -2.88 -20.55 2.94
N THR A 10 -1.88 -20.25 3.78
CA THR A 10 -1.88 -19.07 4.65
C THR A 10 -0.49 -18.42 4.58
N PRO A 11 -0.22 -17.55 3.59
CA PRO A 11 1.11 -16.97 3.37
C PRO A 11 1.68 -16.31 4.63
N ALA A 12 0.86 -15.56 5.38
CA ALA A 12 1.27 -14.94 6.63
C ALA A 12 1.82 -15.92 7.69
N ALA A 13 1.44 -17.20 7.67
CA ALA A 13 1.91 -18.20 8.62
C ALA A 13 3.30 -18.77 8.29
N ILE A 14 3.77 -18.58 7.05
CA ILE A 14 5.10 -19.04 6.59
C ILE A 14 6.06 -17.87 6.36
N ASP A 15 5.62 -16.64 6.61
CA ASP A 15 6.43 -15.43 6.48
C ASP A 15 7.44 -15.33 7.62
N VAL A 16 8.70 -15.64 7.32
CA VAL A 16 9.78 -15.63 8.30
C VAL A 16 10.34 -14.22 8.45
N LEU A 17 10.11 -13.65 9.63
CA LEU A 17 10.65 -12.38 10.08
C LEU A 17 11.85 -12.59 11.01
N TYR A 18 12.84 -11.72 10.94
CA TYR A 18 14.01 -11.79 11.81
C TYR A 18 14.57 -10.42 12.18
N SER A 19 15.04 -10.34 13.43
CA SER A 19 15.67 -9.17 14.03
C SER A 19 16.87 -9.60 14.87
N ASN A 20 17.97 -8.85 14.78
CA ASN A 20 19.13 -8.94 15.67
C ASN A 20 19.71 -7.55 16.01
N ASN A 21 18.92 -6.49 15.83
CA ASN A 21 19.41 -5.11 15.99
C ASN A 21 19.62 -4.72 17.46
N ALA A 22 18.86 -5.31 18.38
CA ALA A 22 18.92 -5.00 19.80
C ALA A 22 20.11 -5.71 20.47
N THR A 23 21.28 -5.08 20.44
CA THR A 23 22.54 -5.61 21.00
C THR A 23 23.06 -4.72 22.13
N GLY A 24 23.92 -5.26 23.00
CA GLY A 24 24.57 -4.49 24.06
C GLY A 24 23.65 -3.93 25.14
N LEU A 25 22.43 -4.47 25.28
CA LEU A 25 21.47 -4.01 26.27
C LEU A 25 21.90 -4.38 27.69
N THR A 26 21.67 -3.45 28.62
CA THR A 26 21.93 -3.58 30.05
C THR A 26 20.65 -3.30 30.84
N LYS A 27 20.68 -3.52 32.15
CA LYS A 27 19.58 -3.14 33.07
C LYS A 27 19.20 -1.66 33.02
N SER A 28 20.07 -0.80 32.48
CA SER A 28 19.84 0.65 32.35
C SER A 28 19.33 1.08 30.97
N SER A 29 19.26 0.15 30.00
CA SER A 29 18.96 0.46 28.60
C SER A 29 17.46 0.70 28.32
N GLY A 30 16.58 0.52 29.31
CA GLY A 30 15.14 0.66 29.13
C GLY A 30 14.56 -0.43 28.23
N THR A 31 13.67 -0.05 27.32
CA THR A 31 12.92 -0.96 26.45
C THR A 31 13.71 -1.37 25.21
N ALA A 32 13.73 -2.67 24.90
CA ALA A 32 14.36 -3.18 23.69
C ALA A 32 13.45 -2.97 22.47
N ASN A 33 13.95 -2.30 21.43
CA ASN A 33 13.26 -2.11 20.16
C ASN A 33 13.80 -3.09 19.11
N LEU A 34 12.94 -3.96 18.60
CA LEU A 34 13.29 -4.95 17.58
C LEU A 34 12.85 -4.45 16.20
N ASN A 35 13.74 -4.57 15.20
CA ASN A 35 13.43 -4.22 13.82
C ASN A 35 13.40 -5.50 12.98
N PHE A 36 12.20 -5.97 12.63
CA PHE A 36 12.02 -7.24 11.93
C PHE A 36 12.03 -7.06 10.41
N SER A 37 12.92 -7.81 9.76
CA SER A 37 13.01 -7.90 8.31
C SER A 37 12.48 -9.24 7.80
N HIS A 38 11.78 -9.22 6.66
CA HIS A 38 11.39 -10.44 5.96
C HIS A 38 12.65 -11.15 5.41
N LYS A 39 12.73 -12.46 5.62
CA LYS A 39 13.84 -13.28 5.12
C LYS A 39 13.52 -14.00 3.83
N LEU A 40 12.26 -14.01 3.43
CA LEU A 40 11.76 -14.65 2.21
C LEU A 40 11.45 -13.63 1.12
N ALA A 41 11.16 -14.09 -0.09
CA ALA A 41 10.69 -13.24 -1.19
C ALA A 41 9.17 -13.37 -1.35
N LYS A 42 8.47 -12.25 -1.60
CA LYS A 42 7.05 -12.27 -1.97
C LYS A 42 6.90 -12.08 -3.46
N VAL A 43 6.06 -12.88 -4.10
CA VAL A 43 5.66 -12.71 -5.50
C VAL A 43 4.15 -12.52 -5.56
N GLU A 44 3.72 -11.45 -6.23
CA GLU A 44 2.32 -11.14 -6.51
C GLU A 44 2.09 -11.07 -8.02
N LEU A 45 1.11 -11.82 -8.52
CA LEU A 45 0.70 -11.75 -9.91
C LEU A 45 -0.73 -11.23 -9.98
N THR A 46 -0.97 -10.25 -10.85
CA THR A 46 -2.33 -9.86 -11.23
C THR A 46 -2.64 -10.50 -12.57
N VAL A 47 -3.52 -11.50 -12.57
CA VAL A 47 -3.81 -12.32 -13.76
C VAL A 47 -5.14 -11.91 -14.38
N LYS A 48 -5.13 -11.57 -15.67
CA LYS A 48 -6.28 -11.12 -16.45
C LYS A 48 -6.54 -12.03 -17.65
N PRO A 49 -7.81 -12.14 -18.11
CA PRO A 49 -8.11 -12.79 -19.38
C PRO A 49 -7.62 -11.93 -20.56
N GLY A 50 -7.15 -12.58 -21.62
CA GLY A 50 -6.77 -11.98 -22.89
C GLY A 50 -7.56 -12.58 -24.06
N THR A 51 -7.06 -12.41 -25.28
CA THR A 51 -7.70 -12.97 -26.49
C THR A 51 -7.95 -14.47 -26.35
N GLY A 52 -9.16 -14.94 -26.62
CA GLY A 52 -9.51 -16.36 -26.57
C GLY A 52 -9.62 -16.95 -25.16
N VAL A 53 -9.62 -16.13 -24.11
CA VAL A 53 -9.91 -16.50 -22.72
C VAL A 53 -11.04 -15.62 -22.21
N THR A 54 -12.20 -16.20 -21.89
CA THR A 54 -13.39 -15.43 -21.47
C THR A 54 -13.24 -14.83 -20.09
N ASP A 55 -12.79 -15.64 -19.13
CA ASP A 55 -12.52 -15.24 -17.75
C ASP A 55 -11.42 -16.12 -17.15
N VAL A 56 -10.98 -15.74 -15.95
CA VAL A 56 -9.94 -16.45 -15.18
C VAL A 56 -10.51 -16.98 -13.85
N ASN A 57 -11.81 -17.27 -13.79
CA ASN A 57 -12.43 -17.82 -12.58
C ASN A 57 -11.95 -19.26 -12.32
N GLY A 58 -11.72 -19.58 -11.05
CA GLY A 58 -11.19 -20.90 -10.66
C GLY A 58 -9.72 -21.12 -11.04
N LEU A 59 -8.98 -20.04 -11.31
CA LEU A 59 -7.55 -20.11 -11.63
C LEU A 59 -6.75 -20.79 -10.50
N GLN A 60 -6.01 -21.82 -10.88
CA GLN A 60 -4.99 -22.45 -10.05
C GLN A 60 -3.61 -22.10 -10.60
N VAL A 61 -2.67 -21.74 -9.73
CA VAL A 61 -1.30 -21.38 -10.14
C VAL A 61 -0.28 -22.19 -9.35
N ALA A 62 0.75 -22.70 -10.02
CA ALA A 62 1.85 -23.41 -9.39
C ALA A 62 3.21 -22.92 -9.90
N TYR A 63 4.15 -22.76 -8.97
CA TYR A 63 5.58 -22.57 -9.28
C TYR A 63 6.25 -23.93 -9.33
N ASN A 64 6.81 -24.30 -10.48
CA ASN A 64 7.36 -25.63 -10.69
C ASN A 64 8.81 -25.73 -10.24
N ASN A 65 9.14 -26.86 -9.61
CA ASN A 65 10.51 -27.25 -9.27
C ASN A 65 11.29 -26.16 -8.52
N VAL A 66 10.67 -25.58 -7.49
CA VAL A 66 11.26 -24.55 -6.62
C VAL A 66 11.65 -25.16 -5.28
N ASN A 67 12.79 -24.75 -4.72
CA ASN A 67 13.22 -25.19 -3.39
C ASN A 67 12.23 -24.73 -2.33
N THR A 68 11.92 -25.59 -1.37
CA THR A 68 10.88 -25.33 -0.36
C THR A 68 11.36 -25.39 1.08
N THR A 69 12.56 -25.92 1.34
CA THR A 69 13.13 -25.98 2.69
C THR A 69 14.44 -25.21 2.79
N ALA A 70 14.70 -24.60 3.94
CA ALA A 70 15.96 -23.93 4.27
C ALA A 70 16.20 -23.93 5.79
N SER A 71 17.36 -23.47 6.21
CA SER A 71 17.68 -23.20 7.62
C SER A 71 18.01 -21.73 7.82
N LEU A 72 17.35 -21.10 8.78
CA LEU A 72 17.69 -19.77 9.30
C LEU A 72 18.66 -19.92 10.47
N ASP A 73 19.85 -19.33 10.33
CA ASP A 73 20.74 -19.12 11.47
C ASP A 73 20.20 -17.96 12.32
N LEU A 74 19.91 -18.24 13.60
CA LEU A 74 19.35 -17.25 14.52
C LEU A 74 20.39 -16.23 15.00
N ALA A 75 21.68 -16.56 14.97
CA ALA A 75 22.73 -15.62 15.36
C ALA A 75 22.95 -14.55 14.27
N THR A 76 22.92 -14.96 13.01
CA THR A 76 23.25 -14.09 11.87
C THR A 76 22.05 -13.63 11.05
N GLY A 77 20.92 -14.34 11.13
CA GLY A 77 19.74 -14.07 10.31
C GLY A 77 19.87 -14.53 8.86
N THR A 78 20.85 -15.38 8.59
CA THR A 78 21.17 -15.87 7.25
C THR A 78 20.35 -17.12 6.94
N LEU A 79 19.69 -17.15 5.77
CA LEU A 79 19.10 -18.36 5.23
C LEU A 79 20.17 -19.14 4.44
N SER A 80 20.21 -20.45 4.66
CA SER A 80 21.13 -21.35 3.97
C SER A 80 20.51 -22.74 3.76
N GLY A 81 21.14 -23.56 2.92
CA GLY A 81 20.72 -24.94 2.69
C GLY A 81 19.36 -25.06 1.98
N ALA A 82 19.09 -24.19 1.02
CA ALA A 82 17.88 -24.27 0.19
C ALA A 82 17.81 -25.63 -0.53
N ALA A 83 16.75 -26.39 -0.31
CA ALA A 83 16.60 -27.76 -0.82
C ALA A 83 15.13 -28.14 -1.04
N ALA A 84 14.90 -29.44 -1.28
CA ALA A 84 13.58 -30.05 -1.49
C ALA A 84 12.78 -29.35 -2.60
N ALA A 85 13.34 -29.38 -3.82
CA ALA A 85 12.68 -28.83 -5.00
C ALA A 85 11.39 -29.59 -5.30
N GLN A 86 10.28 -28.87 -5.39
CA GLN A 86 8.96 -29.43 -5.71
C GLN A 86 8.07 -28.37 -6.36
N ASN A 87 6.87 -28.78 -6.80
CA ASN A 87 5.87 -27.83 -7.26
C ASN A 87 5.16 -27.22 -6.05
N VAL A 88 4.97 -25.90 -6.07
CA VAL A 88 4.30 -25.15 -5.01
C VAL A 88 3.07 -24.48 -5.58
N SER A 89 1.89 -24.90 -5.14
CA SER A 89 0.63 -24.23 -5.46
C SER A 89 0.58 -22.88 -4.74
N ALA A 90 0.39 -21.80 -5.50
CA ALA A 90 0.24 -20.46 -4.97
C ALA A 90 -1.20 -20.22 -4.49
N LYS A 91 -1.38 -19.24 -3.60
CA LYS A 91 -2.71 -18.80 -3.18
C LYS A 91 -3.30 -17.93 -4.28
N THR A 92 -4.55 -18.20 -4.67
CA THR A 92 -5.31 -17.37 -5.61
C THR A 92 -6.50 -16.71 -4.91
N THR A 93 -6.84 -15.50 -5.29
CA THR A 93 -7.96 -14.73 -4.71
C THR A 93 -8.66 -13.96 -5.81
N ALA A 94 -9.97 -14.20 -5.93
CA ALA A 94 -10.80 -13.56 -6.94
C ALA A 94 -10.88 -12.05 -6.73
N GLN A 95 -10.76 -11.32 -7.84
CA GLN A 95 -10.94 -9.88 -7.94
C GLN A 95 -11.91 -9.57 -9.08
N THR A 96 -12.46 -8.36 -9.12
CA THR A 96 -13.32 -7.95 -10.25
C THR A 96 -12.50 -7.94 -11.56
N GLY A 97 -12.82 -8.86 -12.48
CA GLY A 97 -12.17 -8.97 -13.79
C GLY A 97 -10.73 -9.52 -13.79
N SER A 98 -10.23 -10.02 -12.66
CA SER A 98 -8.87 -10.57 -12.54
C SER A 98 -8.74 -11.55 -11.37
N GLN A 99 -7.58 -12.19 -11.23
CA GLN A 99 -7.20 -12.99 -10.07
C GLN A 99 -5.91 -12.46 -9.49
N LEU A 100 -5.86 -12.27 -8.17
CA LEU A 100 -4.62 -12.02 -7.45
C LEU A 100 -3.99 -13.36 -7.08
N VAL A 101 -2.72 -13.55 -7.42
CA VAL A 101 -1.93 -14.72 -7.06
C VAL A 101 -0.84 -14.28 -6.10
N GLU A 102 -0.71 -14.95 -4.96
CA GLU A 102 0.31 -14.67 -3.94
C GLU A 102 1.16 -15.91 -3.67
N ALA A 103 2.49 -15.73 -3.62
CA ALA A 103 3.42 -16.75 -3.16
C ALA A 103 4.54 -16.14 -2.30
N ILE A 104 4.95 -16.87 -1.27
CA ILE A 104 6.16 -16.59 -0.48
C ILE A 104 7.16 -17.69 -0.78
N LEU A 105 8.33 -17.33 -1.30
CA LEU A 105 9.33 -18.26 -1.81
C LEU A 105 10.67 -18.06 -1.10
N LEU A 106 11.49 -19.12 -1.08
CA LEU A 106 12.89 -18.98 -0.65
C LEU A 106 13.64 -18.05 -1.63
N PRO A 107 14.49 -17.13 -1.14
CA PRO A 107 15.36 -16.35 -2.00
C PRO A 107 16.32 -17.26 -2.78
N GLY A 108 16.66 -16.87 -4.00
CA GLY A 108 17.59 -17.60 -4.85
C GLY A 108 17.35 -17.41 -6.34
N ASP A 109 17.95 -18.29 -7.13
CA ASP A 109 17.85 -18.30 -8.58
C ASP A 109 16.55 -18.98 -9.05
N PHE A 110 15.78 -18.26 -9.85
CA PHE A 110 14.54 -18.70 -10.49
C PHE A 110 14.65 -18.69 -12.02
N SER A 111 15.86 -18.57 -12.56
CA SER A 111 16.12 -18.56 -13.99
C SER A 111 15.55 -19.80 -14.66
N SER A 112 14.78 -19.58 -15.72
CA SER A 112 14.10 -20.64 -16.49
C SER A 112 13.12 -21.52 -15.69
N LYS A 113 12.75 -21.15 -14.46
CA LYS A 113 11.66 -21.82 -13.73
C LYS A 113 10.33 -21.50 -14.40
N GLU A 114 9.38 -22.42 -14.27
CA GLU A 114 8.05 -22.28 -14.87
C GLU A 114 7.00 -21.92 -13.82
N VAL A 115 6.14 -20.98 -14.16
CA VAL A 115 4.85 -20.75 -13.50
C VAL A 115 3.76 -21.32 -14.40
N VAL A 116 2.94 -22.22 -13.84
CA VAL A 116 1.87 -22.90 -14.56
C VAL A 116 0.54 -22.38 -14.06
N PHE A 117 -0.27 -21.89 -15.00
CA PHE A 117 -1.62 -21.38 -14.79
C PHE A 117 -2.60 -22.40 -15.35
N THR A 118 -3.52 -22.89 -14.53
CA THR A 118 -4.50 -23.91 -14.92
C THR A 118 -5.91 -23.36 -14.75
N LEU A 119 -6.65 -23.38 -15.85
CA LEU A 119 -8.08 -23.12 -15.92
C LEU A 119 -8.79 -24.39 -16.43
N ALA A 120 -10.12 -24.43 -16.33
CA ALA A 120 -10.91 -25.51 -16.94
C ALA A 120 -10.72 -25.58 -18.46
N SER A 121 -10.41 -24.45 -19.11
CA SER A 121 -10.14 -24.34 -20.55
C SER A 121 -8.75 -24.85 -20.96
N GLY A 122 -7.86 -25.11 -20.01
CA GLY A 122 -6.52 -25.65 -20.26
C GLY A 122 -5.43 -24.99 -19.42
N THR A 123 -4.19 -25.28 -19.80
CA THR A 123 -2.99 -24.85 -19.07
C THR A 123 -2.20 -23.83 -19.89
N PHE A 124 -1.66 -22.82 -19.20
CA PHE A 124 -0.77 -21.81 -19.74
C PHE A 124 0.54 -21.86 -18.95
N LYS A 125 1.67 -21.67 -19.62
CA LYS A 125 2.99 -21.73 -18.99
C LYS A 125 3.76 -20.45 -19.22
N TRP A 126 4.33 -19.92 -18.15
CA TRP A 126 5.28 -18.82 -18.21
C TRP A 126 6.63 -19.31 -17.72
N THR A 127 7.62 -19.31 -18.62
CA THR A 127 9.02 -19.51 -18.25
C THR A 127 9.62 -18.18 -17.82
N MET A 128 10.13 -18.10 -16.60
CA MET A 128 10.80 -16.91 -16.09
C MET A 128 12.07 -16.61 -16.87
N PRO A 129 12.42 -15.33 -17.08
CA PRO A 129 13.66 -14.94 -17.76
C PRO A 129 14.91 -15.59 -17.16
N ALA A 130 15.93 -15.80 -17.99
CA ALA A 130 17.18 -16.48 -17.62
C ALA A 130 18.06 -15.73 -16.59
N SER A 131 17.65 -14.54 -16.16
CA SER A 131 18.34 -13.72 -15.15
C SER A 131 17.46 -13.48 -13.92
N THR A 132 16.41 -14.28 -13.72
CA THR A 132 15.44 -14.05 -12.64
C THR A 132 16.03 -14.54 -11.33
N THR A 133 16.30 -13.62 -10.41
CA THR A 133 16.71 -13.92 -9.04
C THR A 133 15.76 -13.22 -8.08
N PHE A 134 15.30 -13.94 -7.06
CA PHE A 134 14.50 -13.37 -5.98
C PHE A 134 15.36 -13.20 -4.73
N GLU A 135 15.33 -11.99 -4.19
CA GLU A 135 16.06 -11.60 -2.99
C GLU A 135 15.13 -11.64 -1.77
N GLY A 136 15.71 -11.98 -0.63
CA GLY A 136 15.00 -11.94 0.66
C GLY A 136 14.63 -10.51 1.00
N GLY A 137 13.42 -10.33 1.53
CA GLY A 137 12.91 -9.00 1.90
C GLY A 137 12.46 -8.15 0.72
N LYS A 138 12.26 -8.73 -0.46
CA LYS A 138 11.72 -8.04 -1.64
C LYS A 138 10.35 -8.60 -2.03
N LYS A 139 9.51 -7.72 -2.58
CA LYS A 139 8.24 -8.04 -3.23
C LYS A 139 8.37 -7.83 -4.73
N TYR A 140 8.00 -8.84 -5.50
CA TYR A 140 8.01 -8.85 -6.95
C TYR A 140 6.58 -8.86 -7.47
N THR A 141 6.20 -7.88 -8.28
CA THR A 141 4.84 -7.82 -8.86
C THR A 141 4.89 -7.98 -10.37
N TYR A 142 3.96 -8.76 -10.94
CA TYR A 142 3.81 -8.91 -12.38
C TYR A 142 2.34 -8.83 -12.80
N ASP A 143 2.09 -8.11 -13.89
CA ASP A 143 0.81 -8.15 -14.59
C ASP A 143 0.87 -9.24 -15.66
N ILE A 144 -0.07 -10.19 -15.58
CA ILE A 144 -0.11 -11.40 -16.40
C ILE A 144 -1.41 -11.43 -17.19
N VAL A 145 -1.31 -11.71 -18.49
CA VAL A 145 -2.46 -11.94 -19.37
C VAL A 145 -2.39 -13.35 -19.93
N LEU A 146 -3.46 -14.13 -19.75
CA LEU A 146 -3.62 -15.46 -20.32
C LEU A 146 -4.37 -15.36 -21.65
N GLN A 147 -3.81 -15.91 -22.72
CA GLN A 147 -4.39 -15.79 -24.06
C GLN A 147 -4.30 -17.10 -24.85
N THR A 148 -5.31 -17.35 -25.67
CA THR A 148 -5.37 -18.47 -26.62
C THR A 148 -5.23 -17.89 -28.02
N THR A 149 -4.25 -18.41 -28.76
CA THR A 149 -3.93 -17.97 -30.12
C THR A 149 -3.96 -19.16 -31.09
N THR A 150 -3.77 -18.91 -32.38
CA THR A 150 -3.68 -19.98 -33.39
C THR A 150 -2.50 -20.94 -33.15
N THR A 151 -1.48 -20.53 -32.39
CA THR A 151 -0.34 -21.34 -31.99
C THR A 151 -0.51 -22.01 -30.62
N GLY A 152 -1.69 -21.88 -29.99
CA GLY A 152 -2.02 -22.44 -28.68
C GLY A 152 -2.06 -21.39 -27.56
N ASN A 153 -2.04 -21.90 -26.32
CA ASN A 153 -2.10 -21.14 -25.08
C ASN A 153 -0.78 -20.41 -24.82
N GLN A 154 -0.86 -19.12 -24.49
CA GLN A 154 0.30 -18.27 -24.21
C GLN A 154 0.08 -17.43 -22.95
N VAL A 155 1.19 -17.04 -22.33
CA VAL A 155 1.21 -16.08 -21.21
C VAL A 155 1.94 -14.83 -21.66
N ALA A 156 1.30 -13.68 -21.59
CA ALA A 156 1.93 -12.38 -21.78
C ALA A 156 2.17 -11.71 -20.43
N VAL A 157 3.38 -11.19 -20.21
CA VAL A 157 3.71 -10.32 -19.08
C VAL A 157 3.58 -8.89 -19.57
N THR A 158 2.57 -8.17 -19.10
CA THR A 158 2.20 -6.86 -19.63
C THR A 158 2.70 -5.76 -18.70
N GLY A 159 3.92 -5.29 -18.92
CA GLY A 159 4.56 -4.25 -18.11
C GLY A 159 5.94 -4.68 -17.59
N ALA A 160 6.70 -3.74 -17.03
CA ALA A 160 7.90 -4.09 -16.28
C ALA A 160 7.48 -4.60 -14.91
N GLY A 161 7.93 -5.80 -14.53
CA GLY A 161 7.73 -6.29 -13.17
C GLY A 161 8.33 -5.30 -12.17
N THR A 162 7.60 -4.96 -11.11
CA THR A 162 8.11 -4.02 -10.10
C THR A 162 8.74 -4.79 -8.96
N ILE A 163 9.88 -4.30 -8.49
CA ILE A 163 10.60 -4.84 -7.35
C ILE A 163 10.58 -3.74 -6.29
N THR A 164 9.95 -4.03 -5.16
CA THR A 164 9.92 -3.12 -4.02
C THR A 164 10.42 -3.85 -2.78
N ASP A 165 10.81 -3.09 -1.77
CA ASP A 165 11.05 -3.69 -0.46
C ASP A 165 9.76 -4.34 0.02
N TRP A 166 9.88 -5.60 0.44
CA TRP A 166 8.85 -6.21 1.26
C TRP A 166 8.99 -5.58 2.63
N THR A 167 8.28 -4.48 2.75
CA THR A 167 8.46 -3.48 3.80
C THR A 167 8.55 -4.13 5.19
N THR A 168 9.67 -3.84 5.87
CA THR A 168 9.97 -4.16 7.27
C THR A 168 8.73 -3.96 8.15
N VAL A 169 8.39 -4.94 8.98
CA VAL A 169 7.30 -4.74 9.96
C VAL A 169 7.87 -3.95 11.15
N PRO A 170 7.19 -2.90 11.63
CA PRO A 170 7.56 -2.27 12.89
C PRO A 170 7.51 -3.32 13.99
N GLY A 171 8.63 -3.54 14.68
CA GLY A 171 8.65 -4.51 15.76
C GLY A 171 8.08 -3.94 17.06
N GLY A 172 7.62 -4.86 17.90
CA GLY A 172 7.14 -4.55 19.24
C GLY A 172 8.26 -4.20 20.21
N SER A 173 7.89 -3.45 21.24
CA SER A 173 8.72 -3.10 22.38
C SER A 173 8.67 -4.19 23.45
N VAL A 174 9.82 -4.72 23.88
CA VAL A 174 9.88 -5.70 24.99
C VAL A 174 10.55 -5.09 26.21
N ASN A 175 9.90 -5.17 27.37
CA ASN A 175 10.50 -4.80 28.65
C ASN A 175 11.51 -5.86 29.05
N VAL A 176 12.79 -5.48 29.17
CA VAL A 176 13.84 -6.36 29.68
C VAL A 176 13.76 -6.37 31.21
N GLY A 177 12.92 -7.25 31.76
CA GLY A 177 12.75 -7.48 33.20
C GLY A 177 13.11 -8.93 33.57
N VAL A 178 13.69 -9.10 34.76
CA VAL A 178 13.88 -10.41 35.41
C VAL A 178 12.51 -10.97 35.79
N ASP A 179 11.94 -11.80 34.93
CA ASP A 179 11.29 -13.08 35.24
C ASP A 179 10.51 -13.59 34.02
N GLY A 180 10.62 -14.89 33.77
CA GLY A 180 10.16 -15.56 32.54
C GLY A 180 8.65 -15.55 32.33
N THR A 181 8.13 -14.45 31.78
CA THR A 181 6.84 -14.47 31.09
C THR A 181 7.04 -14.99 29.67
N THR A 182 6.27 -16.01 29.30
CA THR A 182 6.21 -16.57 27.95
C THR A 182 6.01 -15.45 26.91
N PRO A 183 6.80 -15.40 25.83
CA PRO A 183 6.62 -14.41 24.78
C PRO A 183 5.22 -14.55 24.18
N THR A 184 4.42 -13.49 24.24
CA THR A 184 3.23 -13.38 23.37
C THR A 184 3.72 -13.15 21.94
N ASN A 185 3.16 -13.93 21.02
CA ASN A 185 3.46 -13.90 19.59
C ASN A 185 3.40 -12.45 19.05
N PRO A 186 4.47 -11.89 18.45
CA PRO A 186 4.37 -10.60 17.78
C PRO A 186 3.55 -10.78 16.51
N GLY A 187 2.33 -10.26 16.53
CA GLY A 187 1.40 -10.32 15.40
C GLY A 187 1.98 -9.67 14.13
N THR A 188 1.56 -10.17 12.98
CA THR A 188 1.76 -9.52 11.68
C THR A 188 1.10 -8.14 11.72
N GLY A 189 1.89 -7.07 11.67
CA GLY A 189 1.36 -5.71 11.70
C GLY A 189 0.26 -5.55 10.65
N THR A 190 -0.91 -5.10 11.10
CA THR A 190 -2.11 -5.00 10.26
C THR A 190 -2.24 -3.56 9.78
N GLU A 191 -2.61 -3.33 8.52
CA GLU A 191 -2.99 -1.99 8.06
C GLU A 191 -4.26 -1.57 8.81
N GLN A 192 -4.18 -0.44 9.50
CA GLN A 192 -5.33 0.15 10.19
C GLN A 192 -5.56 1.55 9.66
N THR A 193 -6.82 1.98 9.68
CA THR A 193 -7.17 3.37 9.40
C THR A 193 -6.91 4.20 10.65
N LEU A 194 -6.04 5.21 10.54
CA LEU A 194 -5.77 6.15 11.62
C LEU A 194 -6.90 7.17 11.71
N PHE A 195 -7.32 7.69 10.56
CA PHE A 195 -8.54 8.47 10.45
C PHE A 195 -9.10 8.44 9.02
N LEU A 196 -10.40 8.70 8.91
CA LEU A 196 -11.11 9.01 7.68
C LEU A 196 -11.94 10.26 7.95
N GLU A 197 -11.78 11.28 7.12
CA GLU A 197 -12.58 12.50 7.15
C GLU A 197 -13.39 12.60 5.85
N THR A 198 -14.70 12.46 5.98
CA THR A 198 -15.70 12.63 4.93
C THR A 198 -16.38 14.01 5.00
N PHE A 199 -15.82 14.90 5.82
CA PHE A 199 -16.27 16.27 6.03
C PHE A 199 -17.67 16.35 6.65
N GLY A 200 -17.98 15.41 7.52
CA GLY A 200 -19.21 15.37 8.31
C GLY A 200 -20.34 14.61 7.64
N ALA A 201 -20.98 13.74 8.42
CA ALA A 201 -22.09 12.89 7.97
C ALA A 201 -23.34 13.66 7.46
N THR A 202 -23.54 14.91 7.89
CA THR A 202 -24.68 15.74 7.46
C THR A 202 -24.24 16.78 6.45
N LYS A 203 -24.85 16.72 5.27
CA LYS A 203 -24.55 17.62 4.17
C LYS A 203 -24.89 19.07 4.53
N VAL A 204 -23.95 19.99 4.31
CA VAL A 204 -24.19 21.42 4.54
C VAL A 204 -25.18 21.98 3.52
N THR A 205 -26.09 22.84 3.97
CA THR A 205 -27.12 23.49 3.13
C THR A 205 -26.65 24.81 2.52
N SER A 206 -25.54 25.35 3.01
CA SER A 206 -24.85 26.53 2.49
C SER A 206 -23.34 26.34 2.60
N ASN A 207 -22.56 27.06 1.80
CA ASN A 207 -21.10 26.99 1.88
C ASN A 207 -20.64 27.48 3.26
N THR A 208 -19.89 26.65 3.97
CA THR A 208 -19.45 26.94 5.34
C THR A 208 -17.93 27.11 5.36
N LYS A 209 -17.43 28.22 5.89
CA LYS A 209 -15.97 28.42 6.02
C LYS A 209 -15.35 27.36 6.93
N ILE A 210 -14.12 26.94 6.64
CA ILE A 210 -13.39 25.95 7.46
C ILE A 210 -13.37 26.35 8.94
N ALA A 211 -13.11 27.63 9.24
CA ALA A 211 -13.08 28.16 10.60
C ALA A 211 -14.45 28.17 11.31
N SER A 212 -15.56 27.98 10.58
CA SER A 212 -16.93 27.97 11.11
C SER A 212 -17.58 26.59 11.07
N PHE A 213 -16.93 25.59 10.46
CA PHE A 213 -17.45 24.24 10.37
C PHE A 213 -17.10 23.46 11.64
N THR A 214 -18.09 22.83 12.26
CA THR A 214 -17.95 22.11 13.54
C THR A 214 -18.24 20.62 13.44
N ASP A 215 -18.84 20.18 12.34
CA ASP A 215 -19.37 18.83 12.17
C ASP A 215 -18.36 17.87 11.51
N TRP A 216 -17.06 18.09 11.74
CA TRP A 216 -16.00 17.18 11.32
C TRP A 216 -16.21 15.77 11.89
N ASP A 217 -15.85 14.75 11.13
CA ASP A 217 -15.87 13.37 11.63
C ASP A 217 -14.84 13.19 12.75
N ASN A 218 -13.67 13.82 12.59
CA ASN A 218 -12.54 13.70 13.52
C ASN A 218 -12.43 14.92 14.45
N LYS A 219 -13.33 15.02 15.42
CA LYS A 219 -13.43 16.17 16.36
C LYS A 219 -12.21 16.41 17.25
N THR A 220 -11.28 15.46 17.34
CA THR A 220 -10.01 15.60 18.06
C THR A 220 -8.92 16.26 17.22
N LEU A 221 -9.11 16.34 15.90
CA LEU A 221 -8.21 17.04 14.98
C LEU A 221 -8.63 18.50 14.83
N VAL A 222 -7.67 19.35 14.48
CA VAL A 222 -7.91 20.78 14.25
C VAL A 222 -7.79 21.09 12.77
N PHE A 223 -8.85 21.65 12.19
CA PHE A 223 -8.92 22.00 10.78
C PHE A 223 -8.83 23.51 10.60
N SER A 224 -7.99 23.95 9.66
CA SER A 224 -7.78 25.37 9.39
C SER A 224 -7.45 25.64 7.93
N ASP A 225 -7.65 26.88 7.49
CA ASP A 225 -7.24 27.38 6.18
C ASP A 225 -6.46 28.68 6.37
N ALA A 226 -5.19 28.68 5.96
CA ALA A 226 -4.30 29.83 6.04
C ALA A 226 -4.75 31.01 5.15
N PHE A 227 -5.55 30.76 4.12
CA PHE A 227 -5.99 31.78 3.16
C PHE A 227 -7.41 32.30 3.42
N ALA A 228 -8.17 31.64 4.29
CA ALA A 228 -9.60 31.89 4.54
C ALA A 228 -10.51 31.86 3.29
N THR A 229 -10.04 31.23 2.21
CA THR A 229 -10.73 31.13 0.92
C THR A 229 -11.45 29.80 0.75
N ALA A 230 -10.95 28.71 1.36
CA ALA A 230 -11.57 27.40 1.30
C ALA A 230 -12.88 27.35 2.09
N ASP A 231 -13.79 26.49 1.65
CA ASP A 231 -15.09 26.31 2.29
C ASP A 231 -15.60 24.86 2.14
N ILE A 232 -16.36 24.37 3.11
CA ILE A 232 -17.10 23.11 3.04
C ILE A 232 -18.32 23.33 2.17
N ARG A 233 -18.53 22.42 1.21
CA ARG A 233 -19.69 22.42 0.31
C ARG A 233 -20.38 21.07 0.33
N GLY A 234 -21.70 21.11 0.36
CA GLY A 234 -22.54 19.96 0.06
C GLY A 234 -22.83 19.92 -1.43
N THR A 235 -21.98 19.31 -2.25
CA THR A 235 -22.21 19.23 -3.71
C THR A 235 -22.73 17.86 -4.14
N GLY A 236 -23.37 17.78 -5.30
CA GLY A 236 -23.84 16.50 -5.86
C GLY A 236 -22.73 15.64 -6.45
N ALA A 237 -21.56 16.23 -6.75
CA ALA A 237 -20.47 15.55 -7.46
C ALA A 237 -19.80 14.45 -6.63
N THR A 238 -19.70 14.64 -5.31
CA THR A 238 -19.10 13.68 -4.38
C THR A 238 -20.15 12.85 -3.62
N GLY A 239 -21.41 13.28 -3.62
CA GLY A 239 -22.48 12.65 -2.82
C GLY A 239 -22.47 13.03 -1.34
N SER A 240 -21.40 13.69 -0.87
CA SER A 240 -21.06 14.04 0.52
C SER A 240 -20.78 15.54 0.68
N ASN A 241 -20.29 15.96 1.86
CA ASN A 241 -19.58 17.22 2.00
C ASN A 241 -18.18 17.11 1.39
N ASN A 242 -17.61 18.22 0.93
CA ASN A 242 -16.26 18.28 0.41
C ASN A 242 -15.61 19.61 0.80
N VAL A 243 -14.28 19.68 0.79
CA VAL A 243 -13.57 20.98 0.85
C VAL A 243 -13.45 21.54 -0.56
N TRP A 244 -13.85 22.79 -0.75
CA TRP A 244 -13.69 23.53 -2.00
C TRP A 244 -12.43 24.40 -1.96
N PHE A 245 -11.58 24.21 -2.97
CA PHE A 245 -10.41 25.03 -3.26
C PHE A 245 -10.74 25.90 -4.48
N PRO A 246 -11.08 27.18 -4.32
CA PRO A 246 -11.45 28.06 -5.42
C PRO A 246 -10.34 28.20 -6.46
N ALA A 247 -10.74 28.39 -7.72
CA ALA A 247 -9.81 28.74 -8.79
C ALA A 247 -9.09 30.06 -8.46
N ALA A 248 -7.81 30.13 -8.82
CA ALA A 248 -7.00 31.33 -8.69
C ALA A 248 -7.63 32.48 -9.48
N SER A 249 -7.59 33.66 -8.88
CA SER A 249 -8.07 34.90 -9.49
C SER A 249 -7.31 36.10 -8.91
N ALA A 250 -7.66 37.31 -9.33
CA ALA A 250 -7.05 38.52 -8.76
C ALA A 250 -7.23 38.64 -7.23
N THR A 251 -8.25 38.00 -6.65
CA THR A 251 -8.56 38.05 -5.21
C THR A 251 -8.38 36.70 -4.50
N VAL A 252 -8.07 35.63 -5.24
CA VAL A 252 -7.81 34.28 -4.70
C VAL A 252 -6.39 33.89 -5.08
N THR A 253 -5.45 34.10 -4.16
CA THR A 253 -4.01 33.83 -4.37
C THR A 253 -3.59 32.42 -3.92
N GLY A 254 -4.43 31.76 -3.14
CA GLY A 254 -4.27 30.38 -2.70
C GLY A 254 -5.48 29.93 -1.90
N ALA A 255 -5.50 28.64 -1.57
CA ALA A 255 -6.46 28.03 -0.65
C ALA A 255 -5.81 26.84 0.02
N SER A 256 -6.15 26.56 1.28
CA SER A 256 -5.57 25.45 2.02
C SER A 256 -6.58 24.71 2.91
N LEU A 257 -6.25 23.46 3.22
CA LEU A 257 -6.77 22.73 4.35
C LEU A 257 -5.59 22.17 5.13
N LYS A 258 -5.42 22.62 6.37
CA LYS A 258 -4.48 22.06 7.33
C LYS A 258 -5.25 21.25 8.36
N ILE A 259 -4.85 20.00 8.56
CA ILE A 259 -5.36 19.06 9.56
C ILE A 259 -4.23 18.83 10.57
N ASP A 260 -4.41 19.31 11.80
CA ASP A 260 -3.43 19.24 12.86
C ASP A 260 -3.83 18.26 13.98
N GLY A 261 -2.83 17.74 14.68
CA GLY A 261 -3.04 16.77 15.77
C GLY A 261 -3.12 15.31 15.30
N VAL A 262 -2.68 15.00 14.08
CA VAL A 262 -2.70 13.63 13.53
C VAL A 262 -1.71 12.75 14.30
N ASN A 263 -2.24 11.87 15.15
CA ASN A 263 -1.42 10.93 15.92
C ASN A 263 -1.10 9.68 15.08
N THR A 264 0.17 9.51 14.75
CA THR A 264 0.68 8.36 14.00
C THR A 264 1.57 7.46 14.86
N THR A 265 1.55 7.63 16.18
CA THR A 265 2.39 6.88 17.13
C THR A 265 2.19 5.37 17.01
N GLY A 266 3.29 4.66 16.79
CA GLY A 266 3.30 3.20 16.64
C GLY A 266 2.81 2.71 15.29
N PHE A 267 2.50 3.59 14.33
CA PHE A 267 2.22 3.24 12.95
C PHE A 267 3.45 3.45 12.06
N THR A 268 3.57 2.66 11.00
CA THR A 268 4.55 2.83 9.92
C THR A 268 3.87 2.71 8.56
N LYS A 269 4.62 2.91 7.46
CA LYS A 269 4.09 2.77 6.08
C LYS A 269 2.83 3.61 5.88
N LEU A 270 2.90 4.86 6.34
CA LEU A 270 1.77 5.76 6.26
C LEU A 270 1.38 5.94 4.79
N LYS A 271 0.10 5.74 4.48
CA LYS A 271 -0.46 5.98 3.14
C LYS A 271 -1.65 6.90 3.28
N LEU A 272 -1.63 7.96 2.47
CA LEU A 272 -2.71 8.91 2.35
C LEU A 272 -3.51 8.59 1.09
N SER A 273 -4.83 8.55 1.20
CA SER A 273 -5.73 8.52 0.05
C SER A 273 -6.81 9.57 0.19
N PHE A 274 -7.27 10.13 -0.92
CA PHE A 274 -8.33 11.12 -0.98
C PHE A 274 -8.89 11.20 -2.39
N ASN A 275 -10.03 11.85 -2.55
CA ASN A 275 -10.71 12.07 -3.81
C ASN A 275 -10.55 13.53 -4.24
N LEU A 276 -10.22 13.74 -5.52
CA LEU A 276 -10.26 15.05 -6.16
C LEU A 276 -11.36 15.13 -7.21
N VAL A 277 -12.02 16.28 -7.28
CA VAL A 277 -12.99 16.60 -8.34
C VAL A 277 -12.68 17.97 -8.91
N ALA A 278 -12.36 18.02 -10.20
CA ALA A 278 -12.14 19.29 -10.88
C ALA A 278 -13.46 19.92 -11.36
N ASN A 279 -13.55 21.24 -11.25
CA ASN A 279 -14.70 21.99 -11.74
C ASN A 279 -14.57 22.38 -13.23
N ASN A 280 -13.35 22.39 -13.76
CA ASN A 280 -13.01 22.60 -15.18
C ASN A 280 -11.77 21.75 -15.51
N PRO A 281 -11.43 21.57 -16.80
CA PRO A 281 -10.25 20.81 -17.19
C PRO A 281 -8.96 21.34 -16.56
N ILE A 282 -8.16 20.46 -15.97
CA ILE A 282 -6.90 20.79 -15.30
C ILE A 282 -6.04 19.53 -15.07
N ASN A 283 -4.76 19.71 -14.76
CA ASN A 283 -3.96 18.63 -14.19
C ASN A 283 -4.12 18.62 -12.67
N LEU A 284 -4.40 17.46 -12.07
CA LEU A 284 -4.60 17.36 -10.62
C LEU A 284 -3.35 17.62 -9.78
N ASN A 285 -2.14 17.56 -10.37
CA ASN A 285 -0.89 17.85 -9.67
C ASN A 285 -0.72 19.33 -9.27
N VAL A 286 -1.67 20.21 -9.61
CA VAL A 286 -1.75 21.57 -9.07
C VAL A 286 -2.08 21.57 -7.57
N MET A 287 -2.62 20.46 -7.04
CA MET A 287 -2.76 20.23 -5.61
C MET A 287 -1.41 19.88 -4.99
N THR A 288 -1.00 20.63 -3.97
CA THR A 288 0.19 20.34 -3.17
C THR A 288 -0.21 19.67 -1.86
N VAL A 289 0.43 18.55 -1.54
CA VAL A 289 0.25 17.85 -0.26
C VAL A 289 1.53 17.93 0.57
N LYS A 290 1.41 18.22 1.86
CA LYS A 290 2.52 18.15 2.82
C LYS A 290 2.15 17.36 4.05
N TYR A 291 3.10 16.59 4.58
CA TYR A 291 3.02 16.01 5.92
C TYR A 291 4.22 16.43 6.74
N ASN A 292 3.99 17.02 7.92
CA ASN A 292 5.03 17.60 8.79
C ASN A 292 6.00 18.53 8.03
N GLY A 293 5.46 19.34 7.11
CA GLY A 293 6.22 20.27 6.28
C GLY A 293 6.94 19.64 5.08
N VAL A 294 7.05 18.31 5.01
CA VAL A 294 7.62 17.59 3.86
C VAL A 294 6.59 17.52 2.74
N THR A 295 6.99 17.87 1.52
CA THR A 295 6.09 17.87 0.36
C THR A 295 6.05 16.49 -0.30
N TYR A 296 4.84 16.04 -0.63
CA TYR A 296 4.59 14.81 -1.37
C TYR A 296 3.86 15.15 -2.67
N ALA A 297 4.37 14.61 -3.78
CA ALA A 297 3.83 14.90 -5.10
C ALA A 297 2.46 14.22 -5.30
N VAL A 298 1.47 15.00 -5.71
CA VAL A 298 0.24 14.46 -6.28
C VAL A 298 0.56 13.95 -7.69
N PRO A 299 0.22 12.68 -8.04
CA PRO A 299 0.46 12.16 -9.38
C PRO A 299 -0.13 13.05 -10.46
N SER A 300 0.62 13.26 -11.55
CA SER A 300 0.13 14.00 -12.72
C SER A 300 -1.04 13.25 -13.33
N GLN A 301 -2.17 13.94 -13.47
CA GLN A 301 -3.36 13.40 -14.11
C GLN A 301 -4.16 14.54 -14.73
N ASP A 302 -4.19 14.60 -16.06
CA ASP A 302 -5.05 15.53 -16.78
C ASP A 302 -6.50 15.04 -16.71
N VAL A 303 -7.41 15.94 -16.37
CA VAL A 303 -8.84 15.66 -16.31
C VAL A 303 -9.58 16.62 -17.22
N THR A 304 -10.50 16.09 -18.03
CA THR A 304 -11.31 16.85 -18.99
C THR A 304 -12.77 16.97 -18.55
N ASP A 305 -13.21 16.03 -17.71
CA ASP A 305 -14.61 15.93 -17.32
C ASP A 305 -14.87 16.68 -16.02
N ARG A 306 -15.89 17.53 -16.04
CA ARG A 306 -16.34 18.25 -14.85
C ARG A 306 -17.07 17.30 -13.91
N ASN A 307 -16.86 17.47 -12.60
CA ASN A 307 -17.60 16.77 -11.54
C ASN A 307 -17.38 15.24 -11.52
N VAL A 308 -16.27 14.75 -12.06
CA VAL A 308 -15.84 13.36 -11.95
C VAL A 308 -14.91 13.20 -10.75
N VAL A 309 -15.11 12.11 -9.99
CA VAL A 309 -14.30 11.74 -8.83
C VAL A 309 -13.03 11.02 -9.29
N TYR A 310 -11.88 11.54 -8.88
CA TYR A 310 -10.57 10.96 -9.16
C TYR A 310 -9.89 10.55 -7.85
N PRO A 311 -9.74 9.25 -7.57
CA PRO A 311 -9.05 8.79 -6.38
C PRO A 311 -7.54 9.01 -6.53
N VAL A 312 -6.94 9.58 -5.48
CA VAL A 312 -5.51 9.83 -5.36
C VAL A 312 -4.98 9.02 -4.19
N THR A 313 -3.79 8.45 -4.36
CA THR A 313 -3.04 7.78 -3.30
C THR A 313 -1.60 8.27 -3.28
N ILE A 314 -1.11 8.61 -2.09
CA ILE A 314 0.24 9.09 -1.84
C ILE A 314 0.88 8.20 -0.78
N ASP A 315 2.07 7.71 -1.09
CA ASP A 315 2.92 7.02 -0.13
C ASP A 315 3.65 8.05 0.76
N LEU A 316 3.39 8.00 2.07
CA LEU A 316 4.08 8.80 3.08
C LEU A 316 5.13 7.96 3.83
N GLY A 317 5.62 6.85 3.26
CA GLY A 317 6.52 5.90 3.92
C GLY A 317 7.84 6.49 4.43
N THR A 318 8.24 7.67 3.97
CA THR A 318 9.39 8.43 4.48
C THR A 318 9.06 9.31 5.68
N ALA A 319 7.78 9.50 6.01
CA ALA A 319 7.36 10.32 7.13
C ALA A 319 7.73 9.68 8.47
N THR A 320 8.27 10.48 9.39
CA THR A 320 8.52 10.04 10.76
C THR A 320 7.19 10.04 11.54
N PRO A 321 6.77 8.90 12.11
CA PRO A 321 5.57 8.84 12.95
C PRO A 321 5.74 9.61 14.25
N GLY A 322 4.66 10.15 14.80
CA GLY A 322 4.70 10.97 16.01
C GLY A 322 3.35 11.11 16.70
N ALA A 323 3.40 11.61 17.94
CA ALA A 323 2.20 11.88 18.75
C ALA A 323 1.34 13.01 18.18
N THR A 324 1.97 13.93 17.45
CA THR A 324 1.32 15.03 16.76
C THR A 324 1.92 15.14 15.36
N GLY A 325 1.06 15.32 14.37
CA GLY A 325 1.43 15.49 12.98
C GLY A 325 0.47 16.41 12.27
N THR A 326 0.94 17.01 11.19
CA THR A 326 0.20 17.98 10.41
C THR A 326 0.13 17.51 8.96
N LEU A 327 -1.09 17.40 8.43
CA LEU A 327 -1.36 17.16 7.01
C LEU A 327 -1.91 18.44 6.37
N GLU A 328 -1.33 18.87 5.25
CA GLU A 328 -1.72 20.08 4.54
C GLU A 328 -2.02 19.79 3.08
N PHE A 329 -3.14 20.30 2.60
CA PHE A 329 -3.52 20.39 1.20
C PHE A 329 -3.52 21.87 0.82
N SER A 330 -2.96 22.21 -0.33
CA SER A 330 -2.99 23.60 -0.80
C SER A 330 -3.00 23.71 -2.32
N THR A 331 -3.59 24.81 -2.78
CA THR A 331 -3.54 25.22 -4.20
C THR A 331 -3.10 26.68 -4.28
N GLY A 332 -2.50 27.06 -5.40
CA GLY A 332 -2.03 28.42 -5.67
C GLY A 332 -2.41 28.89 -7.07
N ALA A 333 -1.61 29.78 -7.66
CA ALA A 333 -1.88 30.41 -8.96
C ALA A 333 -2.11 29.44 -10.13
N THR A 334 -1.63 28.19 -10.03
CA THR A 334 -1.79 27.15 -11.06
C THR A 334 -3.15 26.46 -11.02
N ASN A 335 -3.93 26.62 -9.94
CA ASN A 335 -5.30 26.09 -9.87
C ASN A 335 -6.27 26.99 -10.64
N THR A 336 -6.36 26.81 -11.95
CA THR A 336 -7.23 27.61 -12.83
C THR A 336 -8.67 27.08 -12.89
N ALA A 337 -8.93 25.89 -12.37
CA ALA A 337 -10.22 25.22 -12.49
C ALA A 337 -11.09 25.30 -11.24
N GLY A 338 -10.47 25.31 -10.06
CA GLY A 338 -11.13 25.04 -8.80
C GLY A 338 -11.29 23.54 -8.58
N LEU A 339 -10.96 23.08 -7.37
CA LEU A 339 -10.90 21.67 -7.00
C LEU A 339 -11.79 21.40 -5.78
N ARG A 340 -12.33 20.19 -5.70
CA ARG A 340 -12.92 19.65 -4.47
C ARG A 340 -12.04 18.53 -3.96
N LEU A 341 -11.84 18.50 -2.65
CA LEU A 341 -11.19 17.43 -1.91
C LEU A 341 -12.24 16.69 -1.08
N ASP A 342 -12.25 15.37 -1.16
CA ASP A 342 -13.16 14.50 -0.41
C ASP A 342 -12.44 13.25 0.14
N ASP A 343 -13.05 12.57 1.11
CA ASP A 343 -12.62 11.28 1.67
C ASP A 343 -11.14 11.21 2.06
N VAL A 344 -10.67 12.16 2.87
CA VAL A 344 -9.27 12.17 3.31
C VAL A 344 -9.04 11.06 4.32
N LYS A 345 -8.29 10.04 3.92
CA LYS A 345 -8.00 8.84 4.70
C LYS A 345 -6.51 8.64 4.89
N LEU A 346 -6.10 8.49 6.15
CA LEU A 346 -4.74 8.09 6.50
C LEU A 346 -4.76 6.68 7.07
N VAL A 347 -3.96 5.80 6.48
CA VAL A 347 -3.72 4.43 6.97
C VAL A 347 -2.26 4.24 7.35
N GLY A 348 -2.00 3.23 8.16
CA GLY A 348 -0.66 2.85 8.58
C GLY A 348 -0.66 1.44 9.14
N THR A 349 0.51 0.81 9.16
CA THR A 349 0.71 -0.54 9.67
C THR A 349 1.17 -0.50 11.12
N LYS A 350 0.47 -1.23 11.99
CA LYS A 350 0.77 -1.38 13.42
C LYS A 350 0.72 -2.84 13.83
#